data_AF-A0A7S1DZZ4-F1
#
_entry.id   AF-A0A7S1DZZ4-F1
#
_cell.length_a   1.000
_cell.length_b   1.000
_cell.length_c   1.000
_cell.angle_alpha   90.00
_cell.angle_beta   90.00
_cell.angle_gamma   90.00
#
_symmetry.space_group_name_H-M   'P 1'
#
loop_
_entity.id
_entity.type
_entity.pdbx_description
1 polymer ?
#
loop_
_entity_poly.entity_id
_entity_poly.type
_entity_poly.pdbx_seq_one_letter_code
_entity_poly.pdbx_strand_id
1 'polypeptide(L)'
;GEWMGGRRRTKVSNEMRRSSVLHFPMQNEKDWRYLGQVATMWLFDDFRQEGELLRGLRDGVHYRKEVFEAASRVVARLGFEGYASLQIRRNDLQYKHVFMSAAKSYDAVKELMLPGEPIFLATDEVEEGFFEVFEKKGHKTFRFPDFFTPKGGSVLRGVAAASDPKLVPLIEQVVCACGRVFAGTEMSTFSGYIMRLRGHIGVQNTNRYYHSKGPYAEGSTGEQLELSGRHYTTEFPIMWTFKHP
;
A
#
# COMPACT_ATOMS: atom_id res chain seq x y z
N GLY A 1 -32.89 -9.11 -8.71
CA GLY A 1 -31.64 -8.60 -8.16
C GLY A 1 -31.69 -8.73 -6.66
N GLU A 2 -30.58 -9.13 -6.06
CA GLU A 2 -30.34 -9.05 -4.61
C GLU A 2 -29.18 -8.06 -4.42
N TRP A 3 -29.21 -7.29 -3.33
CA TRP A 3 -28.18 -6.32 -2.95
C TRP A 3 -27.55 -6.76 -1.63
N MET A 4 -26.32 -6.32 -1.37
CA MET A 4 -25.55 -6.73 -0.20
C MET A 4 -25.38 -5.57 0.77
N GLY A 5 -26.28 -5.44 1.76
CA GLY A 5 -26.13 -4.52 2.88
C GLY A 5 -25.46 -5.23 4.05
N GLY A 6 -24.21 -4.87 4.40
CA GLY A 6 -23.49 -5.52 5.50
C GLY A 6 -23.30 -7.03 5.30
N ARG A 7 -22.99 -7.46 4.06
CA ARG A 7 -22.89 -8.87 3.64
C ARG A 7 -24.18 -9.69 3.80
N ARG A 8 -25.35 -9.05 3.87
CA ARG A 8 -26.65 -9.73 3.87
C ARG A 8 -27.37 -9.49 2.56
N ARG A 9 -27.78 -10.59 1.90
CA ARG A 9 -28.68 -10.55 0.75
C ARG A 9 -29.97 -9.80 1.12
N THR A 10 -30.24 -8.75 0.37
CA THR A 10 -31.40 -7.88 0.51
C THR A 10 -32.15 -7.92 -0.81
N LYS A 11 -33.44 -8.25 -0.78
CA LYS A 11 -34.25 -8.28 -2.01
C LYS A 11 -34.34 -6.89 -2.62
N VAL A 12 -33.95 -6.75 -3.88
CA VAL A 12 -34.14 -5.49 -4.61
C VAL A 12 -35.63 -5.30 -4.88
N SER A 13 -36.22 -4.28 -4.26
CA SER A 13 -37.63 -3.94 -4.42
C SER A 13 -37.93 -3.43 -5.84
N ASN A 14 -39.20 -3.46 -6.25
CA ASN A 14 -39.62 -2.87 -7.52
C ASN A 14 -39.42 -1.35 -7.58
N GLU A 15 -39.36 -0.68 -6.42
CA GLU A 15 -38.99 0.73 -6.33
C GLU A 15 -37.51 0.94 -6.66
N MET A 16 -36.62 0.17 -6.05
CA MET A 16 -35.18 0.23 -6.35
C MET A 16 -34.87 -0.05 -7.82
N ARG A 17 -35.58 -1.00 -8.46
CA ARG A 17 -35.40 -1.30 -9.89
C ARG A 17 -35.86 -0.18 -10.83
N ARG A 18 -36.86 0.60 -10.39
CA ARG A 18 -37.42 1.71 -11.17
C ARG A 18 -36.68 3.03 -10.91
N SER A 19 -35.83 3.08 -9.90
CA SER A 19 -34.99 4.24 -9.65
C SER A 19 -33.98 4.41 -10.78
N SER A 20 -33.94 5.61 -11.35
CA SER A 20 -32.91 6.01 -12.32
C SER A 20 -31.62 6.50 -11.64
N VAL A 21 -31.65 6.67 -10.32
CA VAL A 21 -30.54 7.21 -9.52
C VAL A 21 -30.23 6.29 -8.36
N LEU A 22 -28.94 6.02 -8.17
CA LEU A 22 -28.42 5.28 -7.03
C LEU A 22 -27.69 6.26 -6.11
N HIS A 23 -28.20 6.45 -4.90
CA HIS A 23 -27.58 7.31 -3.90
C HIS A 23 -26.62 6.49 -3.04
N PHE A 24 -25.34 6.84 -3.09
CA PHE A 24 -24.31 6.30 -2.23
C PHE A 24 -24.07 7.28 -1.08
N PRO A 25 -24.45 6.96 0.16
CA PRO A 25 -24.28 7.91 1.25
C PRO A 25 -22.79 8.01 1.62
N MET A 26 -22.21 9.21 1.46
CA MET A 26 -20.89 9.55 2.01
C MET A 26 -21.07 10.41 3.26
N GLN A 27 -20.95 9.80 4.44
CA GLN A 27 -21.04 10.51 5.71
C GLN A 27 -19.88 10.11 6.63
N ASN A 28 -18.93 11.04 6.79
CA ASN A 28 -17.76 10.89 7.66
C ASN A 28 -18.16 10.53 9.10
N GLU A 29 -19.18 11.21 9.63
CA GLU A 29 -19.65 11.06 11.01
C GLU A 29 -20.23 9.67 11.32
N LYS A 30 -20.61 8.91 10.29
CA LYS A 30 -21.13 7.55 10.39
C LYS A 30 -20.15 6.50 9.87
N ASP A 31 -18.91 6.89 9.62
CA ASP A 31 -17.87 6.05 9.03
C ASP A 31 -18.24 5.44 7.67
N TRP A 32 -18.98 6.18 6.82
CA TRP A 32 -19.33 5.75 5.47
C TRP A 32 -18.47 6.46 4.44
N ARG A 33 -17.59 5.71 3.76
CA ARG A 33 -16.66 6.20 2.73
C ARG A 33 -16.64 5.32 1.50
N TYR A 34 -16.76 5.95 0.33
CA TYR A 34 -16.71 5.31 -0.99
C TYR A 34 -15.35 5.44 -1.69
N LEU A 35 -14.40 6.17 -1.11
CA LEU A 35 -13.03 6.26 -1.62
C LEU A 35 -12.18 5.10 -1.09
N GLY A 36 -12.53 3.87 -1.48
CA GLY A 36 -11.93 2.62 -1.01
C GLY A 36 -10.83 2.05 -1.90
N GLN A 37 -10.08 1.10 -1.37
CA GLN A 37 -9.33 0.13 -2.18
C GLN A 37 -10.32 -0.73 -2.95
N VAL A 38 -9.86 -1.23 -4.11
CA VAL A 38 -10.64 -2.13 -4.97
C VAL A 38 -11.16 -3.34 -4.20
N ALA A 39 -10.35 -3.87 -3.26
CA ALA A 39 -10.70 -5.01 -2.43
C ALA A 39 -11.94 -4.78 -1.55
N THR A 40 -12.28 -3.51 -1.27
CA THR A 40 -13.42 -3.14 -0.41
C THR A 40 -14.63 -2.64 -1.20
N MET A 41 -14.53 -2.53 -2.53
CA MET A 41 -15.56 -1.91 -3.37
C MET A 41 -16.61 -2.91 -3.86
N TRP A 42 -16.20 -4.15 -4.15
CA TRP A 42 -17.08 -5.18 -4.69
C TRP A 42 -17.15 -6.35 -3.72
N LEU A 43 -18.38 -6.73 -3.38
CA LEU A 43 -18.64 -7.73 -2.35
C LEU A 43 -19.70 -8.70 -2.83
N PHE A 44 -19.42 -9.99 -2.66
CA PHE A 44 -20.35 -11.06 -3.02
C PHE A 44 -20.67 -11.89 -1.80
N ASP A 45 -21.87 -12.44 -1.78
CA ASP A 45 -22.30 -13.40 -0.78
C ASP A 45 -21.59 -14.76 -0.98
N ASP A 46 -21.20 -15.05 -2.22
CA ASP A 46 -20.32 -16.14 -2.60
C ASP A 46 -18.87 -15.64 -2.73
N PHE A 47 -18.01 -16.03 -1.80
CA PHE A 47 -16.59 -15.69 -1.79
C PHE A 47 -15.83 -16.17 -3.04
N ARG A 48 -16.35 -17.17 -3.76
CA ARG A 48 -15.74 -17.62 -5.01
C ARG A 48 -15.89 -16.56 -6.10
N GLN A 49 -17.09 -15.99 -6.23
CA GLN A 49 -17.39 -14.92 -7.18
C GLN A 49 -16.62 -13.64 -6.85
N GLU A 50 -16.53 -13.31 -5.55
CA GLU A 50 -15.69 -12.19 -5.09
C GLU A 50 -14.22 -12.41 -5.49
N GLY A 51 -13.68 -13.59 -5.18
CA GLY A 51 -12.32 -13.95 -5.55
C GLY A 51 -12.08 -13.93 -7.06
N GLU A 52 -13.03 -14.41 -7.87
CA GLU A 52 -12.94 -14.38 -9.34
C GLU A 52 -12.90 -12.95 -9.88
N LEU A 53 -13.78 -12.07 -9.43
CA LEU A 53 -13.76 -10.66 -9.82
C LEU A 53 -12.46 -9.99 -9.41
N LEU A 54 -12.05 -10.17 -8.15
CA LEU A 54 -10.83 -9.54 -7.62
C LEU A 54 -9.58 -10.06 -8.32
N ARG A 55 -9.52 -11.35 -8.67
CA ARG A 55 -8.44 -11.90 -9.53
C ARG A 55 -8.50 -11.37 -10.96
N GLY A 56 -9.69 -11.20 -11.53
CA GLY A 56 -9.85 -10.53 -12.82
C GLY A 56 -9.30 -9.09 -12.82
N LEU A 57 -9.49 -8.35 -11.72
CA LEU A 57 -8.91 -7.03 -11.54
C LEU A 57 -7.39 -7.08 -11.37
N ARG A 58 -6.85 -8.07 -10.64
CA ARG A 58 -5.39 -8.32 -10.58
C ARG A 58 -4.82 -8.54 -11.97
N ASP A 59 -5.44 -9.42 -12.76
CA ASP A 59 -4.91 -9.84 -14.06
C ASP A 59 -5.10 -8.77 -15.14
N GLY A 60 -6.12 -7.93 -15.01
CA GLY A 60 -6.47 -6.89 -15.98
C GLY A 60 -5.94 -5.48 -15.67
N VAL A 61 -5.56 -5.18 -14.42
CA VAL A 61 -5.12 -3.84 -13.99
C VAL A 61 -3.70 -3.89 -13.47
N HIS A 62 -2.76 -3.51 -14.34
CA HIS A 62 -1.33 -3.44 -14.02
C HIS A 62 -0.77 -2.07 -14.38
N TYR A 63 0.35 -1.69 -13.76
CA TYR A 63 1.09 -0.52 -14.19
C TYR A 63 1.63 -0.69 -15.60
N ARG A 64 1.93 0.45 -16.24
CA ARG A 64 2.61 0.46 -17.53
C ARG A 64 4.02 -0.13 -17.38
N LYS A 65 4.52 -0.79 -18.42
CA LYS A 65 5.82 -1.47 -18.41
C LYS A 65 6.97 -0.55 -17.96
N GLU A 66 6.90 0.74 -18.32
CA GLU A 66 7.96 1.70 -18.05
C GLU A 66 8.10 1.98 -16.54
N VAL A 67 7.02 1.80 -15.77
CA VAL A 67 7.06 1.87 -14.30
C VAL A 67 7.88 0.71 -13.73
N PHE A 68 7.64 -0.51 -14.21
CA PHE A 68 8.40 -1.69 -13.80
C PHE A 68 9.85 -1.64 -14.28
N GLU A 69 10.11 -1.17 -15.49
CA GLU A 69 11.47 -0.98 -16.01
C GLU A 69 12.26 0.01 -15.14
N ALA A 70 11.69 1.16 -14.77
CA ALA A 70 12.34 2.11 -13.88
C ALA A 70 12.55 1.53 -12.48
N ALA A 71 11.52 0.88 -11.90
CA ALA A 71 11.62 0.26 -10.59
C ALA A 71 12.68 -0.85 -10.55
N SER A 72 12.76 -1.68 -11.60
CA SER A 72 13.71 -2.80 -11.68
C SER A 72 15.17 -2.34 -11.59
N ARG A 73 15.50 -1.14 -12.08
CA ARG A 73 16.86 -0.57 -11.96
C ARG A 73 17.19 -0.20 -10.52
N VAL A 74 16.24 0.36 -9.79
CA VAL A 74 16.37 0.67 -8.36
C VAL A 74 16.46 -0.62 -7.55
N VAL A 75 15.59 -1.59 -7.84
CA VAL A 75 15.59 -2.90 -7.17
C VAL A 75 16.88 -3.66 -7.45
N ALA A 76 17.40 -3.66 -8.68
CA ALA A 76 18.69 -4.27 -8.99
C ALA A 76 19.85 -3.62 -8.23
N ARG A 77 19.77 -2.30 -7.97
CA ARG A 77 20.76 -1.58 -7.17
C ARG A 77 20.70 -1.94 -5.69
N LEU A 78 19.50 -2.17 -5.15
CA LEU A 78 19.30 -2.48 -3.73
C LEU A 78 19.32 -3.99 -3.43
N GLY A 79 19.12 -4.83 -4.44
CA GLY A 79 18.86 -6.27 -4.32
C GLY A 79 17.37 -6.55 -4.12
N PHE A 80 16.79 -7.48 -4.90
CA PHE A 80 15.43 -7.98 -4.64
C PHE A 80 15.38 -8.65 -3.27
N GLU A 81 14.48 -8.19 -2.39
CA GLU A 81 14.45 -8.57 -0.97
C GLU A 81 15.78 -8.33 -0.21
N GLY A 82 16.61 -7.39 -0.70
CA GLY A 82 17.90 -7.03 -0.10
C GLY A 82 17.88 -5.80 0.82
N TYR A 83 16.70 -5.25 1.08
CA TYR A 83 16.51 -4.00 1.83
C TYR A 83 15.15 -3.97 2.54
N ALA A 84 15.03 -3.16 3.59
CA ALA A 84 13.75 -2.81 4.17
C ALA A 84 13.14 -1.62 3.44
N SER A 85 11.82 -1.55 3.35
CA SER A 85 11.12 -0.41 2.74
C SER A 85 10.07 0.18 3.68
N LEU A 86 9.95 1.50 3.65
CA LEU A 86 8.94 2.23 4.41
C LEU A 86 8.20 3.16 3.50
N GLN A 87 6.90 3.31 3.78
CA GLN A 87 6.14 4.45 3.31
C GLN A 87 5.73 5.33 4.49
N ILE A 88 6.14 6.60 4.45
CA ILE A 88 5.85 7.60 5.48
C ILE A 88 5.10 8.75 4.81
N ARG A 89 3.78 8.77 4.94
CA ARG A 89 2.89 9.84 4.47
C ARG A 89 2.58 10.83 5.60
N ARG A 90 2.86 12.12 5.41
CA ARG A 90 2.70 13.18 6.43
C ARG A 90 2.01 14.45 5.96
N ASN A 91 1.92 14.77 4.68
CA ASN A 91 1.46 16.11 4.31
C ASN A 91 -0.07 16.19 4.20
N ASP A 92 -0.60 15.97 3.01
CA ASP A 92 -2.01 16.15 2.65
C ASP A 92 -2.94 15.07 3.23
N LEU A 93 -2.40 14.08 3.94
CA LEU A 93 -3.19 13.01 4.52
C LEU A 93 -4.14 13.59 5.57
N GLN A 94 -5.43 13.30 5.41
CA GLN A 94 -6.51 13.81 6.28
C GLN A 94 -6.42 13.29 7.73
N TYR A 95 -5.71 12.18 7.95
CA TYR A 95 -5.58 11.51 9.24
C TYR A 95 -4.35 11.98 10.01
N LYS A 96 -4.44 13.14 10.66
CA LYS A 96 -3.28 13.72 11.37
C LYS A 96 -2.79 12.86 12.55
N HIS A 97 -3.64 11.98 13.10
CA HIS A 97 -3.28 11.08 14.20
C HIS A 97 -2.25 10.01 13.79
N VAL A 98 -2.09 9.71 12.49
CA VAL A 98 -1.08 8.74 12.03
C VAL A 98 0.28 9.40 11.76
N PHE A 99 0.42 10.69 12.03
CA PHE A 99 1.67 11.42 11.79
C PHE A 99 2.65 11.14 12.91
N MET A 100 3.72 10.43 12.58
CA MET A 100 4.79 10.12 13.50
C MET A 100 6.06 10.89 13.15
N SER A 101 6.84 11.22 14.18
CA SER A 101 8.22 11.66 13.97
C SER A 101 9.06 10.48 13.47
N ALA A 102 10.16 10.76 12.77
CA ALA A 102 11.03 9.70 12.29
C ALA A 102 11.55 8.79 13.41
N ALA A 103 11.81 9.34 14.60
CA ALA A 103 12.24 8.56 15.75
C ALA A 103 11.17 7.56 16.21
N LYS A 104 9.91 8.00 16.29
CA LYS A 104 8.77 7.11 16.61
C LYS A 104 8.55 6.07 15.52
N SER A 105 8.65 6.46 14.25
CA SER A 105 8.55 5.53 13.13
C SER A 105 9.66 4.47 13.18
N TYR A 106 10.91 4.87 13.46
CA TYR A 106 12.03 3.95 13.66
C TYR A 106 11.76 2.99 14.82
N ASP A 107 11.39 3.50 16.00
CA ASP A 107 11.12 2.66 17.17
C ASP A 107 9.99 1.65 16.93
N ALA A 108 9.00 1.99 16.10
CA ALA A 108 7.91 1.08 15.75
C ALA A 108 8.31 -0.08 14.85
N VAL A 109 9.38 0.06 14.06
CA VAL A 109 9.77 -0.92 13.02
C VAL A 109 11.19 -1.45 13.14
N LYS A 110 12.01 -0.93 14.06
CA LYS A 110 13.45 -1.24 14.17
C LYS A 110 13.74 -2.73 14.25
N GLU A 111 12.86 -3.48 14.90
CA GLU A 111 13.04 -4.91 15.08
C GLU A 111 12.63 -5.76 13.86
N LEU A 112 11.97 -5.15 12.87
CA LEU A 112 11.75 -5.78 11.56
C LEU A 112 13.00 -5.68 10.69
N MET A 113 13.91 -4.76 10.99
CA MET A 113 15.09 -4.43 10.19
C MET A 113 16.29 -5.26 10.62
N LEU A 114 17.12 -5.68 9.66
CA LEU A 114 18.40 -6.29 9.97
C LEU A 114 19.45 -5.21 10.28
N PRO A 115 20.45 -5.50 11.14
CA PRO A 115 21.52 -4.55 11.43
C PRO A 115 22.21 -4.06 10.14
N GLY A 116 22.28 -2.75 9.95
CA GLY A 116 22.94 -2.13 8.78
C GLY A 116 22.22 -2.30 7.44
N GLU A 117 21.03 -2.92 7.42
CA GLU A 117 20.27 -3.13 6.19
C GLU A 117 19.94 -1.79 5.51
N PRO A 118 20.06 -1.69 4.17
CA PRO A 118 19.57 -0.54 3.43
C PRO A 118 18.08 -0.31 3.66
N ILE A 119 17.67 0.95 3.67
CA ILE A 119 16.26 1.34 3.82
C ILE A 119 15.86 2.22 2.65
N PHE A 120 14.83 1.79 1.91
CA PHE A 120 14.15 2.64 0.93
C PHE A 120 12.97 3.36 1.58
N LEU A 121 12.92 4.68 1.43
CA LEU A 121 11.91 5.56 2.04
C LEU A 121 11.07 6.23 0.95
N ALA A 122 9.82 5.79 0.77
CA ALA A 122 8.82 6.49 -0.02
C ALA A 122 8.06 7.47 0.88
N THR A 123 8.15 8.77 0.59
CA THR A 123 7.62 9.79 1.49
C THR A 123 7.32 11.10 0.78
N ASP A 124 6.33 11.82 1.28
CA ASP A 124 6.08 13.21 0.93
C ASP A 124 6.80 14.20 1.88
N GLU A 125 7.55 13.71 2.87
CA GLU A 125 8.30 14.56 3.79
C GLU A 125 9.47 15.28 3.09
N VAL A 126 9.55 16.59 3.32
CA VAL A 126 10.50 17.51 2.68
C VAL A 126 11.51 18.11 3.67
N GLU A 127 11.26 18.01 4.98
CA GLU A 127 12.14 18.53 6.02
C GLU A 127 13.52 17.85 5.95
N GLU A 128 14.56 18.67 5.81
CA GLU A 128 15.94 18.20 5.84
C GLU A 128 16.26 17.59 7.20
N GLY A 129 17.02 16.50 7.21
CA GLY A 129 17.42 15.83 8.44
C GLY A 129 16.32 14.98 9.10
N PHE A 130 15.08 15.01 8.62
CA PHE A 130 13.98 14.25 9.23
C PHE A 130 14.32 12.76 9.41
N PHE A 131 14.95 12.13 8.41
CA PHE A 131 15.29 10.70 8.44
C PHE A 131 16.68 10.39 9.03
N GLU A 132 17.42 11.36 9.56
CA GLU A 132 18.77 11.14 10.12
C GLU A 132 18.81 10.09 11.22
N VAL A 133 17.70 9.92 11.95
CA VAL A 133 17.63 8.90 13.01
C VAL A 133 17.91 7.49 12.49
N PHE A 134 17.49 7.16 11.26
CA PHE A 134 17.76 5.86 10.66
C PHE A 134 19.26 5.69 10.38
N GLU A 135 19.91 6.75 9.91
CA GLU A 135 21.35 6.75 9.62
C GLU A 135 22.20 6.72 10.89
N LYS A 136 21.82 7.49 11.92
CA LYS A 136 22.44 7.47 13.26
C LYS A 136 22.31 6.09 13.93
N LYS A 137 21.38 5.25 13.49
CA LYS A 137 21.19 3.87 13.94
C LYS A 137 21.91 2.83 13.06
N GLY A 138 22.69 3.29 12.09
CA GLY A 138 23.57 2.45 11.28
C GLY A 138 23.00 2.01 9.94
N HIS A 139 21.80 2.46 9.55
CA HIS A 139 21.21 2.11 8.27
C HIS A 139 21.61 3.08 7.16
N LYS A 140 21.76 2.57 5.95
CA LYS A 140 21.89 3.43 4.77
C LYS A 140 20.51 3.74 4.20
N THR A 141 20.09 5.01 4.24
CA THR A 141 18.78 5.41 3.71
C THR A 141 18.86 5.82 2.24
N PHE A 142 17.80 5.50 1.50
CA PHE A 142 17.62 5.89 0.11
C PHE A 142 16.22 6.46 -0.11
N ARG A 143 16.15 7.61 -0.78
CA ARG A 143 14.92 8.17 -1.35
C ARG A 143 15.00 8.13 -2.87
N PHE A 144 13.87 8.25 -3.56
CA PHE A 144 13.83 8.19 -5.02
C PHE A 144 14.86 9.12 -5.74
N PRO A 145 15.06 10.39 -5.31
CA PRO A 145 16.08 11.25 -5.93
C PRO A 145 17.53 10.74 -5.82
N ASP A 146 17.84 9.93 -4.81
CA ASP A 146 19.20 9.42 -4.59
C ASP A 146 19.68 8.55 -5.77
N PHE A 147 18.76 7.92 -6.52
CA PHE A 147 19.05 7.06 -7.66
C PHE A 147 19.37 7.81 -8.96
N PHE A 148 19.31 9.14 -8.94
CA PHE A 148 19.89 10.02 -9.98
C PHE A 148 21.30 10.49 -9.65
N THR A 149 21.76 10.23 -8.42
CA THR A 149 23.07 10.65 -7.90
C THR A 149 24.00 9.44 -7.72
N PRO A 150 25.31 9.65 -7.48
CA PRO A 150 26.20 8.54 -7.14
C PRO A 150 25.77 7.73 -5.91
N LYS A 151 25.02 8.33 -4.96
CA LYS A 151 24.54 7.64 -3.75
C LYS A 151 23.75 6.37 -4.12
N GLY A 152 22.77 6.49 -5.00
CA GLY A 152 21.98 5.38 -5.55
C GLY A 152 22.55 4.79 -6.85
N GLY A 153 23.82 5.05 -7.16
CA GLY A 153 24.49 4.50 -8.35
C GLY A 153 24.05 5.12 -9.68
N SER A 154 23.30 6.22 -9.67
CA SER A 154 22.85 6.94 -10.88
C SER A 154 22.03 6.09 -11.86
N VAL A 155 21.41 5.00 -11.38
CA VAL A 155 20.71 3.99 -12.18
C VAL A 155 19.47 4.54 -12.91
N LEU A 156 18.93 5.67 -12.44
CA LEU A 156 17.78 6.35 -13.07
C LEU A 156 18.18 7.47 -14.04
N ARG A 157 19.46 7.79 -14.20
CA ARG A 157 19.88 8.80 -15.20
C ARG A 157 19.47 8.35 -16.60
N GLY A 158 18.80 9.23 -17.33
CA GLY A 158 18.31 8.97 -18.70
C GLY A 158 17.07 8.06 -18.76
N VAL A 159 16.47 7.68 -17.64
CA VAL A 159 15.23 6.87 -17.61
C VAL A 159 14.03 7.79 -17.71
N ALA A 160 13.40 7.88 -18.89
CA ALA A 160 12.31 8.82 -19.16
C ALA A 160 11.15 8.71 -18.15
N ALA A 161 10.72 7.50 -17.80
CA ALA A 161 9.64 7.31 -16.83
C ALA A 161 9.98 7.80 -15.42
N ALA A 162 11.26 7.74 -15.02
CA ALA A 162 11.71 8.24 -13.73
C ALA A 162 11.73 9.78 -13.68
N SER A 163 11.76 10.44 -14.84
CA SER A 163 11.69 11.89 -14.97
C SER A 163 10.27 12.44 -15.06
N ASP A 164 9.23 11.59 -15.16
CA ASP A 164 7.82 12.00 -15.14
C ASP A 164 7.30 12.01 -13.69
N PRO A 165 7.02 13.18 -13.09
CA PRO A 165 6.55 13.26 -11.69
C PRO A 165 5.25 12.49 -11.43
N LYS A 166 4.44 12.22 -12.47
CA LYS A 166 3.20 11.45 -12.33
C LYS A 166 3.46 9.95 -12.16
N LEU A 167 4.63 9.47 -12.58
CA LEU A 167 5.01 8.05 -12.50
C LEU A 167 5.87 7.75 -11.29
N VAL A 168 6.58 8.74 -10.75
CA VAL A 168 7.42 8.56 -9.56
C VAL A 168 6.68 7.83 -8.43
N PRO A 169 5.46 8.23 -8.01
CA PRO A 169 4.77 7.53 -6.94
C PRO A 169 4.49 6.06 -7.28
N LEU A 170 4.18 5.75 -8.55
CA LEU A 170 3.93 4.37 -8.99
C LEU A 170 5.23 3.54 -8.98
N ILE A 171 6.36 4.14 -9.36
CA ILE A 171 7.67 3.50 -9.32
C ILE A 171 8.06 3.22 -7.87
N GLU A 172 7.90 4.20 -6.97
CA GLU A 172 8.15 4.02 -5.54
C GLU A 172 7.31 2.89 -4.93
N GLN A 173 6.05 2.72 -5.36
CA GLN A 173 5.22 1.61 -4.88
C GLN A 173 5.80 0.25 -5.26
N VAL A 174 6.30 0.09 -6.49
CA VAL A 174 6.96 -1.16 -6.93
C VAL A 174 8.27 -1.38 -6.18
N VAL A 175 9.09 -0.34 -6.00
CA VAL A 175 10.33 -0.45 -5.21
C VAL A 175 10.00 -0.86 -3.77
N CYS A 176 9.09 -0.17 -3.08
CA CYS A 176 8.67 -0.57 -1.73
C CYS A 176 8.18 -2.03 -1.69
N ALA A 177 7.42 -2.47 -2.69
CA ALA A 177 6.89 -3.82 -2.75
C ALA A 177 7.99 -4.90 -2.87
N CYS A 178 9.14 -4.59 -3.46
CA CYS A 178 10.27 -5.53 -3.59
C CYS A 178 11.20 -5.60 -2.36
N GLY A 179 10.95 -4.80 -1.31
CA GLY A 179 11.73 -4.86 -0.07
C GLY A 179 11.48 -6.17 0.69
N ARG A 180 12.47 -6.64 1.45
CA ARG A 180 12.37 -7.84 2.31
C ARG A 180 11.21 -7.72 3.30
N VAL A 181 11.11 -6.56 3.95
CA VAL A 181 10.00 -6.16 4.81
C VAL A 181 9.50 -4.80 4.38
N PHE A 182 8.20 -4.55 4.58
CA PHE A 182 7.57 -3.26 4.29
C PHE A 182 6.74 -2.79 5.48
N ALA A 183 6.91 -1.51 5.87
CA ALA A 183 6.02 -0.85 6.82
C ALA A 183 5.43 0.44 6.22
N GLY A 184 4.10 0.51 6.17
CA GLY A 184 3.37 1.66 5.61
C GLY A 184 2.86 2.65 6.66
N THR A 185 2.25 3.75 6.20
CA THR A 185 1.38 4.61 7.02
C THR A 185 -0.04 4.03 7.05
N GLU A 186 -0.61 3.87 8.25
CA GLU A 186 -2.00 3.46 8.42
C GLU A 186 -2.94 4.45 7.69
N MET A 187 -4.05 3.95 7.16
CA MET A 187 -5.03 4.74 6.40
C MET A 187 -4.48 5.35 5.09
N SER A 188 -3.29 4.93 4.64
CA SER A 188 -2.77 5.34 3.34
C SER A 188 -3.15 4.32 2.26
N THR A 189 -3.94 4.75 1.27
CA THR A 189 -4.26 3.92 0.10
C THR A 189 -3.00 3.59 -0.72
N PHE A 190 -2.00 4.47 -0.67
CA PHE A 190 -0.69 4.22 -1.26
C PHE A 190 0.01 3.02 -0.60
N SER A 191 -0.01 2.95 0.74
CA SER A 191 0.51 1.79 1.49
C SER A 191 -0.28 0.52 1.22
N GLY A 192 -1.61 0.62 1.15
CA GLY A 192 -2.44 -0.53 0.79
C GLY A 192 -2.02 -1.10 -0.57
N TYR A 193 -1.91 -0.26 -1.60
CA TYR A 193 -1.50 -0.73 -2.93
C TYR A 193 -0.13 -1.42 -2.93
N ILE A 194 0.84 -0.93 -2.14
CA ILE A 194 2.14 -1.60 -1.96
C ILE A 194 1.95 -3.00 -1.39
N MET A 195 1.12 -3.16 -0.36
CA MET A 195 0.84 -4.48 0.24
C MET A 195 0.23 -5.44 -0.78
N ARG A 196 -0.66 -4.96 -1.66
CA ARG A 196 -1.14 -5.76 -2.79
C ARG A 196 0.00 -6.16 -3.74
N LEU A 197 0.83 -5.20 -4.16
CA LEU A 197 1.95 -5.47 -5.06
C LEU A 197 2.92 -6.51 -4.50
N ARG A 198 3.18 -6.50 -3.18
CA ARG A 198 3.99 -7.53 -2.51
C ARG A 198 3.47 -8.93 -2.79
N GLY A 199 2.15 -9.09 -2.65
CA GLY A 199 1.46 -10.33 -2.97
C GLY A 199 1.58 -10.74 -4.43
N HIS A 200 1.46 -9.79 -5.37
CA HIS A 200 1.57 -10.06 -6.81
C HIS A 200 3.00 -10.37 -7.26
N ILE A 201 3.99 -9.70 -6.68
CA ILE A 201 5.41 -9.90 -6.97
C ILE A 201 5.91 -11.22 -6.37
N GLY A 202 5.27 -11.72 -5.30
CA GLY A 202 5.61 -12.99 -4.67
C GLY A 202 6.81 -12.89 -3.73
N VAL A 203 6.98 -11.75 -3.04
CA VAL A 203 7.97 -11.64 -1.95
C VAL A 203 7.65 -12.61 -0.82
N GLN A 204 8.66 -13.03 -0.07
CA GLN A 204 8.50 -14.04 0.99
C GLN A 204 7.64 -13.51 2.14
N ASN A 205 7.88 -12.26 2.57
CA ASN A 205 7.12 -11.64 3.64
C ASN A 205 5.99 -10.76 3.08
N THR A 206 4.76 -11.25 3.16
CA THR A 206 3.56 -10.49 2.77
C THR A 206 2.78 -9.92 3.97
N ASN A 207 3.39 -9.94 5.16
CA ASN A 207 2.78 -9.37 6.36
C ASN A 207 2.62 -7.86 6.22
N ARG A 208 1.64 -7.30 6.93
CA ARG A 208 1.29 -5.89 6.86
C ARG A 208 1.75 -5.21 8.12
N TYR A 209 2.78 -4.40 8.01
CA TYR A 209 3.28 -3.61 9.13
C TYR A 209 2.96 -2.13 8.92
N TYR A 210 2.77 -1.41 10.02
CA TYR A 210 2.59 0.03 10.00
C TYR A 210 3.53 0.69 10.99
N HIS A 211 4.27 1.71 10.55
CA HIS A 211 5.08 2.49 11.48
C HIS A 211 4.20 3.36 12.40
N SER A 212 2.97 3.67 11.98
CA SER A 212 2.04 4.57 12.70
C SER A 212 1.14 3.90 13.75
N LYS A 213 1.26 2.59 13.99
CA LYS A 213 0.43 1.85 14.97
C LYS A 213 1.15 1.44 16.26
N GLY A 214 2.44 1.75 16.38
CA GLY A 214 3.28 1.25 17.48
C GLY A 214 4.02 -0.04 17.12
N PRO A 215 4.83 -0.58 18.05
CA PRO A 215 5.79 -1.64 17.75
C PRO A 215 5.08 -2.92 17.29
N TYR A 216 5.39 -3.36 16.07
CA TYR A 216 4.90 -4.62 15.48
C TYR A 216 3.39 -4.80 15.37
N ALA A 217 2.63 -3.71 15.26
CA ALA A 217 1.21 -3.86 14.99
C ALA A 217 1.00 -4.41 13.57
N GLU A 218 0.79 -5.72 13.46
CA GLU A 218 0.30 -6.32 12.25
C GLU A 218 -1.07 -5.71 11.91
N GLY A 219 -1.23 -5.27 10.66
CA GLY A 219 -2.53 -4.94 10.12
C GLY A 219 -3.43 -6.17 10.21
N SER A 220 -4.62 -6.01 10.77
CA SER A 220 -5.63 -7.05 11.00
C SER A 220 -5.76 -8.05 9.84
N THR A 221 -5.05 -9.17 9.89
CA THR A 221 -4.89 -10.22 8.84
C THR A 221 -6.18 -10.95 8.47
N GLY A 222 -7.32 -10.46 8.95
CA GLY A 222 -8.62 -11.06 8.72
C GLY A 222 -8.90 -11.23 7.23
N GLU A 223 -8.86 -12.48 6.78
CA GLU A 223 -9.56 -12.98 5.59
C GLU A 223 -11.06 -12.59 5.64
N GLN A 224 -11.56 -12.25 6.84
CA GLN A 224 -12.91 -11.79 7.12
C GLN A 224 -12.91 -10.62 8.11
N LEU A 225 -12.52 -9.42 7.67
CA LEU A 225 -12.86 -8.21 8.43
C LEU A 225 -14.34 -7.90 8.25
N GLU A 226 -15.04 -7.57 9.34
CA GLU A 226 -16.34 -6.90 9.24
C GLU A 226 -16.15 -5.63 8.41
N LEU A 227 -16.85 -5.58 7.28
CA LEU A 227 -16.76 -4.46 6.37
C LEU A 227 -17.44 -3.27 7.04
N SER A 228 -16.61 -2.35 7.48
CA SER A 228 -17.03 -1.02 7.86
C SER A 228 -16.31 -0.04 6.94
N GLY A 229 -16.87 1.14 6.73
CA GLY A 229 -16.16 2.19 6.02
C GLY A 229 -14.92 2.70 6.77
N ARG A 230 -14.54 2.11 7.91
CA ARG A 230 -13.22 2.28 8.55
C ARG A 230 -12.12 1.46 7.89
N HIS A 231 -12.46 0.35 7.21
CA HIS A 231 -11.50 -0.56 6.58
C HIS A 231 -11.22 -0.23 5.10
N TYR A 232 -11.72 0.89 4.60
CA TYR A 232 -11.68 1.22 3.17
C TYR A 232 -10.27 1.33 2.57
N THR A 233 -9.23 1.54 3.39
CA THR A 233 -7.83 1.61 2.94
C THR A 233 -7.11 0.26 2.97
N THR A 234 -7.79 -0.76 3.50
CA THR A 234 -7.26 -2.11 3.71
C THR A 234 -7.26 -2.88 2.41
N GLU A 235 -6.19 -3.63 2.16
CA GLU A 235 -6.15 -4.63 1.10
C GLU A 235 -6.31 -6.03 1.67
N PHE A 236 -7.01 -6.90 0.94
CA PHE A 236 -7.29 -8.27 1.35
C PHE A 236 -6.41 -9.29 0.62
N PRO A 237 -5.84 -10.28 1.34
CA PRO A 237 -5.04 -11.34 0.74
C PRO A 237 -5.75 -12.13 -0.35
N ILE A 238 -7.08 -12.21 -0.36
CA ILE A 238 -7.86 -12.89 -1.42
C ILE A 238 -7.54 -12.39 -2.84
N MET A 239 -7.00 -11.17 -2.98
CA MET A 239 -6.57 -10.64 -4.27
C MET A 239 -5.26 -11.26 -4.80
N TRP A 240 -4.43 -11.87 -3.95
CA TRP A 240 -3.12 -12.41 -4.34
C TRP A 240 -2.80 -13.79 -3.78
N THR A 241 -3.59 -14.30 -2.85
CA THR A 241 -3.46 -15.67 -2.32
C THR A 241 -4.35 -16.62 -3.10
N PHE A 242 -3.83 -17.81 -3.39
CA PHE A 242 -4.56 -18.89 -4.06
C PHE A 242 -5.23 -19.85 -3.08
N LYS A 243 -5.13 -19.59 -1.77
CA LYS A 243 -5.80 -20.40 -0.76
C LYS A 243 -7.29 -20.12 -0.84
N HIS A 244 -8.04 -21.12 -1.32
CA HIS A 244 -9.48 -21.13 -1.11
C HIS A 244 -9.74 -21.24 0.41
N PRO A 245 -10.65 -20.44 0.97
CA PRO A 245 -11.19 -20.72 2.29
C PRO A 245 -11.93 -22.06 2.30
#